data_AF-A0A1S2LN09-F1
#
_entry.id   AF-A0A1S2LN09-F1
#
_cell.length_a   1.000
_cell.length_b   1.000
_cell.length_c   1.000
_cell.angle_alpha   90.00
_cell.angle_beta   90.00
_cell.angle_gamma   90.00
#
_symmetry.space_group_name_H-M   'P 1'
#
loop_
_entity.id
_entity.type
_entity.pdbx_description
1 polymer ?
#
loop_
_entity_poly.entity_id
_entity_poly.type
_entity_poly.pdbx_seq_one_letter_code
_entity_poly.pdbx_strand_id
1 'polypeptide(L)' 'MILCEWKEFSTDTETYTQEMFEELVEDEFDAMLFEDGKDFPSYIWTSNYVCMIKKNSRMYNDISITKIQRNPVCE' A
#
# COMPACT_ATOMS: atom_id res chain seq x y z
N MET A 1 -9.96 8.58 -4.39
CA MET A 1 -9.12 9.78 -4.55
C MET A 1 -7.65 9.37 -4.47
N ILE A 2 -6.82 9.85 -5.40
CA ILE A 2 -5.36 9.65 -5.33
C ILE A 2 -4.78 10.77 -4.46
N LEU A 3 -3.89 10.42 -3.54
CA LEU A 3 -3.14 11.31 -2.66
C LEU A 3 -1.65 11.13 -2.99
N CYS A 4 -0.95 12.22 -3.27
CA CYS A 4 0.50 12.23 -3.47
C CYS A 4 1.26 12.51 -2.15
N GLU A 5 0.56 12.41 -1.04
CA GLU A 5 1.08 12.60 0.31
C GLU A 5 0.71 11.38 1.14
N TRP A 6 1.61 10.98 2.04
CA TRP A 6 1.31 9.89 2.95
C TRP A 6 0.18 10.30 3.90
N LYS A 7 -0.74 9.36 4.10
CA LYS A 7 -1.89 9.45 5.00
C LYS A 7 -1.86 8.16 5.77
N GLU A 8 -1.51 8.29 7.04
CA GLU A 8 -1.46 7.18 7.97
C GLU A 8 -2.81 6.47 7.97
N PHE A 9 -2.75 5.15 7.88
CA PHE A 9 -3.92 4.30 7.94
C PHE A 9 -3.65 3.18 8.93
N SER A 10 -4.66 2.90 9.74
CA SER A 10 -4.61 1.80 10.69
C SER A 10 -5.46 0.66 10.19
N THR A 11 -4.90 -0.53 10.25
CA THR A 11 -5.66 -1.76 10.19
C THR A 11 -6.04 -2.16 11.62
N ASP A 12 -6.79 -3.26 11.73
CA ASP A 12 -7.15 -3.84 13.02
C ASP A 12 -5.93 -4.41 13.76
N THR A 13 -4.82 -4.63 13.04
CA THR A 13 -3.58 -5.23 13.55
C THR A 13 -2.49 -4.20 13.84
N GLU A 14 -2.35 -3.16 13.03
CA GLU A 14 -1.28 -2.17 13.16
C GLU A 14 -1.58 -0.84 12.47
N THR A 15 -0.80 0.20 12.80
CA THR A 15 -0.83 1.48 12.08
C THR A 15 0.36 1.54 11.13
N TYR A 16 0.06 1.70 9.84
CA TYR A 16 1.09 1.84 8.80
C TYR A 16 1.47 3.31 8.66
N THR A 17 2.70 3.62 9.08
CA THR A 17 3.37 4.90 8.81
C THR A 17 4.15 4.83 7.51
N GLN A 18 4.56 5.99 6.98
CA GLN A 18 5.35 6.06 5.75
C GLN A 18 6.66 5.27 5.91
N GLU A 19 7.38 5.53 6.99
CA GLU A 19 8.67 4.89 7.29
C GLU A 19 8.53 3.35 7.36
N MET A 20 7.49 2.87 8.03
CA MET A 20 7.25 1.44 8.16
C MET A 20 6.93 0.78 6.81
N PHE A 21 6.17 1.48 5.97
CA PHE A 21 5.84 0.98 4.64
C PHE A 21 7.05 1.01 3.71
N GLU A 22 7.84 2.07 3.72
CA GLU A 22 9.08 2.18 2.93
C GLU A 22 10.09 1.10 3.35
N GLU A 23 10.19 0.78 4.64
CA GLU A 23 11.02 -0.33 5.15
C GLU A 23 10.48 -1.71 4.71
N LEU A 24 9.16 -1.93 4.76
CA LEU A 24 8.52 -3.17 4.31
C LEU A 24 8.65 -3.40 2.80
N VAL A 25 8.55 -2.32 2.02
CA VAL A 25 8.61 -2.39 0.57
C VAL A 25 10.04 -2.35 0.06
N GLU A 26 10.97 -1.81 0.86
CA GLU A 26 12.34 -1.45 0.49
C GLU A 26 12.34 -0.50 -0.72
N ASP A 27 11.39 0.43 -0.76
CA ASP A 27 11.18 1.37 -1.87
C ASP A 27 10.54 2.67 -1.36
N GLU A 28 10.72 3.76 -2.10
CA GLU A 28 10.26 5.10 -1.71
C GLU A 28 8.79 5.32 -2.10
N PHE A 29 7.98 5.87 -1.19
CA PHE A 29 6.58 6.18 -1.44
C PHE A 29 6.42 7.34 -2.45
N ASP A 30 5.50 7.19 -3.40
CA ASP A 30 5.23 8.18 -4.46
C ASP A 30 3.78 8.70 -4.39
N ALA A 31 2.80 7.79 -4.32
CA ALA A 31 1.39 8.16 -4.22
C ALA A 31 0.54 7.00 -3.70
N MET A 32 -0.72 7.25 -3.34
CA MET A 32 -1.67 6.18 -3.02
C MET A 32 -3.11 6.52 -3.39
N LEU A 33 -3.90 5.48 -3.64
CA LEU A 33 -5.31 5.56 -3.98
C LEU A 33 -6.16 5.07 -2.81
N PHE A 34 -7.02 5.94 -2.30
CA PHE A 34 -8.15 5.55 -1.48
C PHE A 34 -9.37 5.36 -2.38
N GLU A 35 -9.95 4.16 -2.36
CA GLU A 35 -11.27 3.98 -2.98
C GLU A 35 -12.36 4.55 -2.08
N ASP A 36 -13.46 4.96 -2.69
CA ASP A 36 -14.58 5.57 -1.98
C ASP A 36 -15.18 4.59 -0.96
N GLY A 37 -15.35 5.04 0.28
CA GLY A 37 -15.85 4.21 1.38
C GLY A 37 -14.83 3.28 2.04
N LYS A 38 -13.52 3.41 1.76
CA LYS A 38 -12.46 2.68 2.47
C LYS A 38 -11.64 3.57 3.39
N ASP A 39 -11.34 3.05 4.58
CA ASP A 39 -10.46 3.69 5.57
C ASP A 39 -8.95 3.50 5.29
N PHE A 40 -8.59 2.66 4.33
CA PHE A 40 -7.20 2.34 3.96
C PHE A 40 -6.98 2.44 2.44
N PRO A 41 -5.75 2.72 1.98
CA PRO A 41 -5.45 2.82 0.56
C PRO A 41 -5.58 1.45 -0.10
N SER A 42 -6.13 1.39 -1.31
CA SER A 42 -6.22 0.15 -2.09
C SER A 42 -4.99 -0.07 -2.98
N TYR A 43 -4.33 1.02 -3.37
CA TYR A 43 -3.09 0.99 -4.13
C TYR A 43 -2.13 2.01 -3.55
N ILE A 44 -0.87 1.65 -3.48
CA ILE A 44 0.23 2.53 -3.11
C ILE A 44 1.27 2.40 -4.21
N TRP A 45 1.60 3.50 -4.87
CA TRP A 45 2.70 3.61 -5.80
C TRP A 45 3.97 3.97 -5.04
N THR A 46 5.02 3.25 -5.38
CA THR A 46 6.39 3.55 -4.98
C THR A 46 7.21 3.88 -6.23
N SER A 47 8.46 4.28 -6.06
CA SER A 47 9.35 4.61 -7.18
C SER A 47 9.44 3.47 -8.23
N ASN A 48 9.48 2.21 -7.78
CA ASN A 48 9.69 1.05 -8.66
C ASN A 48 8.46 0.12 -8.76
N TYR A 49 7.58 0.12 -7.76
CA TYR A 49 6.48 -0.84 -7.64
C TYR A 49 5.12 -0.17 -7.46
N VAL A 50 4.07 -0.96 -7.71
CA VAL A 50 2.69 -0.68 -7.33
C VAL A 50 2.29 -1.75 -6.33
N CYS A 51 2.12 -1.33 -5.08
CA CYS A 51 1.67 -2.16 -3.98
C CYS A 51 0.14 -2.14 -3.93
N MET A 52 -0.49 -3.27 -4.25
CA MET A 52 -1.93 -3.45 -4.10
C MET A 52 -2.22 -3.96 -2.68
N ILE A 53 -3.04 -3.20 -1.95
CA ILE A 53 -3.42 -3.51 -0.58
C ILE A 53 -4.82 -4.14 -0.59
N LYS A 54 -4.94 -5.34 -0.05
CA LYS A 54 -6.23 -6.05 0.08
C LYS A 54 -6.41 -6.54 1.51
N LYS A 55 -7.61 -6.33 2.06
CA LYS A 55 -7.96 -6.88 3.38
C LYS A 55 -8.16 -8.38 3.27
N ASN A 56 -7.47 -9.16 4.10
CA ASN A 56 -7.68 -10.60 4.17
C ASN A 56 -8.84 -10.91 5.14
N SER A 57 -9.90 -11.55 4.66
CA SER A 57 -11.10 -11.83 5.48
C SER A 57 -11.05 -13.15 6.26
N ARG A 58 -9.95 -13.92 6.20
CA ARG A 58 -10.02 -15.33 6.62
C ARG A 58 -9.74 -15.65 8.09
N MET A 59 -9.00 -14.85 8.86
CA MET A 59 -8.81 -15.17 10.30
C MET A 59 -8.19 -14.06 11.15
N TYR A 60 -7.46 -13.14 10.54
CA TYR A 60 -6.90 -11.93 11.15
C TYR A 60 -7.16 -10.81 10.14
N ASN A 61 -7.60 -9.63 10.60
CA ASN A 61 -7.86 -8.44 9.77
C ASN A 61 -6.55 -7.84 9.21
N ASP A 62 -5.66 -8.70 8.73
CA ASP A 62 -4.35 -8.36 8.22
C ASP A 62 -4.46 -7.94 6.74
N ILE A 63 -3.63 -6.99 6.33
CA ILE A 63 -3.60 -6.54 4.93
C ILE A 63 -2.59 -7.37 4.14
N SER A 64 -3.03 -7.86 2.99
CA SER A 64 -2.14 -8.47 2.01
C SER A 64 -1.64 -7.41 1.06
N ILE A 65 -0.32 -7.20 1.06
CA ILE A 65 0.38 -6.29 0.16
C ILE A 65 0.94 -7.10 -1.02
N THR A 66 0.42 -6.86 -2.21
CA THR A 66 0.94 -7.47 -3.44
C THR A 66 1.77 -6.45 -4.20
N LYS A 67 3.10 -6.66 -4.31
CA LYS A 67 4.00 -5.81 -5.09
C LYS A 67 3.89 -6.17 -6.58
N ILE A 68 3.64 -5.18 -7.43
CA ILE A 68 3.59 -5.32 -8.89
C ILE A 68 4.64 -4.37 -9.48
N GLN A 69 5.50 -4.83 -10.38
CA GLN A 69 6.48 -3.95 -11.02
C GLN A 69 5.78 -2.86 -11.84
N ARG A 70 6.19 -1.58 -11.70
CA ARG A 70 5.63 -0.48 -12.51
C ARG A 70 5.97 -0.65 -13.99
N ASN A 71 7.15 -1.19 -14.27
CA ASN A 71 7.62 -1.41 -15.62
C ASN A 71 8.02 -2.89 -15.77
N PRO A 72 7.44 -3.64 -16.70
CA PRO A 72 7.91 -4.98 -16.99
C PRO A 72 9.30 -4.87 -17.60
N VAL A 73 10.33 -5.20 -16.84
CA VAL A 73 11.61 -5.61 -17.41
C VAL A 73 11.39 -6.99 -18.00
N CYS A 74 10.99 -7.03 -19.28
CA CYS A 74 11.13 -8.24 -20.08
C CYS A 74 12.62 -8.40 -20.39
N GLU A 75 13.31 -9.27 -19.67
CA GLU A 75 14.56 -9.89 -20.16
C GLU A 75 14.24 -11.01 -21.15
#